data_AF-A0A353GSA5-F1
#
_entry.id   AF-A0A353GSA5-F1
#
_cell.length_a   1.000
_cell.length_b   1.000
_cell.length_c   1.000
_cell.angle_alpha   90.00
_cell.angle_beta   90.00
_cell.angle_gamma   90.00
#
_symmetry.space_group_name_H-M   'P 1'
#
loop_
_entity.id
_entity.type
_entity.pdbx_description
1 polymer ?
#
loop_
_entity_poly.entity_id
_entity_poly.type
_entity_poly.pdbx_seq_one_letter_code
_entity_poly.pdbx_strand_id
1 'polypeptide(L)'
;MADEFAETTKELASRINSLAERALKEKEPQWSDFLEPPEREQAQAILGWISGVRFNSFGGYAKAERRRMVVYPDYYIVETIEPALAYLEIQTKSQTALTHRDYLGSLMGLGLKREKIGDLLVGDLTCQIVTVPELVDFIQYNLERISNQKALIQEIEAEQLNIPNLREKVIKSTVASLRLDAITAAGFSESRTRMAKEIKA
;
A
#
# COMPACT_ATOMS: atom_id res chain seq x y z
N MET A 1 15.21 8.10 17.10
CA MET A 1 14.34 8.77 16.12
C MET A 1 15.12 9.31 14.91
N ALA A 2 16.14 10.18 15.07
CA ALA A 2 16.95 10.62 13.93
C ALA A 2 17.84 9.51 13.33
N ASP A 3 18.50 8.72 14.18
CA ASP A 3 19.36 7.61 13.74
C ASP A 3 18.56 6.49 13.06
N GLU A 4 17.40 6.14 13.61
CA GLU A 4 16.48 5.13 13.07
C GLU A 4 15.92 5.51 11.69
N PHE A 5 15.64 6.81 11.48
CA PHE A 5 15.22 7.32 10.18
C PHE A 5 16.37 7.28 9.15
N ALA A 6 17.59 7.61 9.57
CA ALA A 6 18.78 7.51 8.73
C ALA A 6 19.10 6.06 8.34
N GLU A 7 18.91 5.12 9.28
CA GLU A 7 19.11 3.69 9.04
C GLU A 7 18.07 3.13 8.06
N THR A 8 16.79 3.43 8.26
CA THR A 8 15.70 3.04 7.34
C THR A 8 15.94 3.58 5.92
N THR A 9 16.38 4.83 5.81
CA THR A 9 16.78 5.47 4.54
C THR A 9 17.91 4.71 3.85
N LYS A 10 18.93 4.32 4.60
CA LYS A 10 20.09 3.58 4.08
C LYS A 10 19.68 2.17 3.60
N GLU A 11 18.82 1.49 4.35
CA GLU A 11 18.28 0.19 3.95
C GLU A 11 17.44 0.28 2.66
N LEU A 12 16.56 1.29 2.56
CA LEU A 12 15.82 1.52 1.32
C LEU A 12 16.78 1.76 0.15
N ALA A 13 17.77 2.63 0.30
CA ALA A 13 18.73 2.91 -0.75
C ALA A 13 19.49 1.66 -1.22
N SER A 14 19.92 0.82 -0.27
CA SER A 14 20.56 -0.47 -0.57
C SER A 14 19.65 -1.39 -1.38
N ARG A 15 18.37 -1.53 -0.98
CA ARG A 15 17.37 -2.33 -1.70
C ARG A 15 17.14 -1.81 -3.12
N ILE A 16 17.02 -0.50 -3.30
CA ILE A 16 16.76 0.13 -4.60
C ILE A 16 17.97 0.00 -5.54
N ASN A 17 19.20 0.21 -5.04
CA ASN A 17 20.41 -0.01 -5.84
C ASN A 17 20.53 -1.48 -6.29
N SER A 18 20.27 -2.41 -5.37
CA SER A 18 20.28 -3.85 -5.67
C SER A 18 19.25 -4.22 -6.74
N LEU A 19 18.08 -3.57 -6.77
CA LEU A 19 17.07 -3.76 -7.82
C LEU A 19 17.58 -3.29 -9.18
N ALA A 20 18.19 -2.11 -9.26
CA ALA A 20 18.73 -1.58 -10.50
C ALA A 20 19.88 -2.43 -11.05
N GLU A 21 20.81 -2.86 -10.19
CA GLU A 21 21.89 -3.78 -10.57
C GLU A 21 21.36 -5.09 -11.14
N ARG A 22 20.35 -5.68 -10.50
CA ARG A 22 19.69 -6.90 -10.99
C ARG A 22 18.99 -6.68 -12.32
N ALA A 23 18.29 -5.55 -12.50
CA ALA A 23 17.60 -5.26 -13.76
C ALA A 23 18.59 -5.19 -14.93
N LEU A 24 19.75 -4.56 -14.73
CA LEU A 24 20.81 -4.48 -15.74
C LEU A 24 21.49 -5.84 -16.00
N LYS A 25 21.77 -6.58 -14.93
CA LYS A 25 22.49 -7.87 -15.00
C LYS A 25 21.63 -8.96 -15.65
N GLU A 26 20.41 -9.14 -15.15
CA GLU A 26 19.49 -10.18 -15.60
C GLU A 26 18.74 -9.77 -16.88
N LYS A 27 18.82 -8.47 -17.25
CA LYS A 27 18.16 -7.89 -18.42
C LYS A 27 16.65 -8.06 -18.41
N GLU A 28 16.06 -8.08 -17.21
CA GLU A 28 14.63 -8.32 -16.98
C GLU A 28 14.09 -7.32 -15.95
N PRO A 29 12.82 -6.89 -16.04
CA PRO A 29 12.19 -6.04 -15.04
C PRO A 29 12.26 -6.62 -13.62
N GLN A 30 12.64 -5.80 -12.65
CA GLN A 30 12.73 -6.18 -11.24
C GLN A 30 11.76 -5.35 -10.41
N TRP A 31 11.08 -6.01 -9.47
CA TRP A 31 10.03 -5.39 -8.67
C TRP A 31 10.45 -5.20 -7.21
N SER A 32 10.13 -4.03 -6.66
CA SER A 32 10.17 -3.80 -5.23
C SER A 32 8.96 -4.45 -4.53
N ASP A 33 9.01 -4.45 -3.20
CA ASP A 33 7.81 -4.58 -2.37
C ASP A 33 6.96 -3.29 -2.42
N PHE A 34 5.81 -3.26 -1.75
CA PHE A 34 4.97 -2.06 -1.67
C PHE A 34 5.64 -0.98 -0.82
N LEU A 35 5.93 0.13 -1.46
CA LEU A 35 6.48 1.34 -0.86
C LEU A 35 5.36 2.34 -0.53
N GLU A 36 5.50 3.03 0.59
CA GLU A 36 4.68 4.19 0.95
C GLU A 36 5.08 5.43 0.12
N PRO A 37 4.24 6.48 0.07
CA PRO A 37 4.55 7.68 -0.73
C PRO A 37 5.94 8.30 -0.45
N PRO A 38 6.39 8.47 0.81
CA PRO A 38 7.72 9.03 1.10
C PRO A 38 8.87 8.10 0.64
N GLU A 39 8.73 6.79 0.86
CA GLU A 39 9.72 5.80 0.41
C GLU A 39 9.83 5.78 -1.11
N ARG A 40 8.69 5.88 -1.80
CA ARG A 40 8.64 5.94 -3.26
C ARG A 40 9.33 7.19 -3.80
N GLU A 41 9.10 8.35 -3.21
CA GLU A 41 9.80 9.59 -3.61
C GLU A 41 11.32 9.45 -3.47
N GLN A 42 11.78 8.87 -2.36
CA GLN A 42 13.20 8.59 -2.14
C GLN A 42 13.76 7.58 -3.14
N ALA A 43 13.04 6.50 -3.42
CA ALA A 43 13.42 5.50 -4.40
C ALA A 43 13.53 6.09 -5.83
N GLN A 44 12.57 6.94 -6.22
CA GLN A 44 12.61 7.66 -7.50
C GLN A 44 13.81 8.59 -7.59
N ALA A 45 14.13 9.32 -6.51
CA ALA A 45 15.30 10.19 -6.47
C ALA A 45 16.59 9.39 -6.68
N ILE A 46 16.74 8.22 -6.03
CA ILE A 46 17.91 7.35 -6.17
C ILE A 46 18.01 6.80 -7.60
N LEU A 47 16.93 6.23 -8.12
CA LEU A 47 16.89 5.63 -9.47
C LEU A 47 17.15 6.67 -10.57
N GLY A 48 16.76 7.93 -10.34
CA GLY A 48 17.03 9.03 -11.28
C GLY A 48 18.52 9.30 -11.53
N TRP A 49 19.42 8.84 -10.65
CA TRP A 49 20.87 8.96 -10.82
C TRP A 49 21.51 7.71 -11.46
N ILE A 50 20.77 6.63 -11.64
CA ILE A 50 21.30 5.36 -12.17
C ILE A 50 21.07 5.32 -13.68
N SER A 51 22.16 5.26 -14.45
CA SER A 51 22.10 5.16 -15.90
C SER A 51 21.75 3.74 -16.37
N GLY A 52 21.15 3.64 -17.56
CA GLY A 52 20.79 2.37 -18.20
C GLY A 52 19.50 1.72 -17.70
N VAL A 53 18.83 2.31 -16.70
CA VAL A 53 17.54 1.85 -16.21
C VAL A 53 16.46 2.93 -16.34
N ARG A 54 15.23 2.46 -16.44
CA ARG A 54 14.00 3.24 -16.26
C ARG A 54 13.17 2.59 -15.16
N PHE A 55 12.19 3.32 -14.65
CA PHE A 55 11.30 2.81 -13.62
C PHE A 55 9.87 3.31 -13.79
N ASN A 56 8.93 2.57 -13.23
CA ASN A 56 7.53 2.97 -13.10
C ASN A 56 6.95 2.46 -11.77
N SER A 57 5.76 2.91 -11.37
CA SER A 57 5.12 2.48 -10.13
C SER A 57 3.65 2.10 -10.31
N PHE A 58 3.25 1.00 -9.68
CA PHE A 58 1.92 0.41 -9.80
C PHE A 58 1.38 0.08 -8.41
N GLY A 59 0.13 0.48 -8.13
CA GLY A 59 -0.58 0.12 -6.89
C GLY A 59 -1.97 -0.46 -7.14
N GLY A 60 -2.25 -0.85 -8.39
CA GLY A 60 -3.52 -1.44 -8.79
C GLY A 60 -4.53 -0.44 -9.32
N TYR A 61 -4.48 0.81 -8.86
CA TYR A 61 -5.36 1.88 -9.33
C TYR A 61 -4.67 3.25 -9.27
N ALA A 62 -5.22 4.24 -9.99
CA ALA A 62 -4.55 5.51 -10.25
C ALA A 62 -4.20 6.33 -8.99
N LYS A 63 -4.96 6.18 -7.90
CA LYS A 63 -4.78 6.92 -6.64
C LYS A 63 -4.21 6.06 -5.50
N ALA A 64 -3.70 4.86 -5.80
CA ALA A 64 -3.12 3.98 -4.79
C ALA A 64 -2.01 4.69 -4.00
N GLU A 65 -2.07 4.60 -2.68
CA GLU A 65 -1.08 5.17 -1.76
C GLU A 65 0.17 4.30 -1.76
N ARG A 66 0.00 3.00 -1.47
CA ARG A 66 1.09 2.03 -1.50
C ARG A 66 1.27 1.48 -2.90
N ARG A 67 2.49 1.55 -3.42
CA ARG A 67 2.81 1.08 -4.78
C ARG A 67 4.09 0.27 -4.80
N ARG A 68 4.13 -0.73 -5.67
CA ARG A 68 5.36 -1.39 -6.08
C ARG A 68 6.03 -0.57 -7.17
N MET A 69 7.34 -0.47 -7.13
CA MET A 69 8.13 0.07 -8.23
C MET A 69 8.70 -1.07 -9.05
N VAL A 70 8.67 -0.90 -10.37
CA VAL A 70 9.41 -1.75 -11.30
C VAL A 70 10.59 -0.97 -11.84
N VAL A 71 11.76 -1.61 -11.87
CA VAL A 71 13.00 -1.09 -12.45
C VAL A 71 13.39 -2.00 -13.60
N TYR A 72 13.67 -1.45 -14.76
CA TYR A 72 13.90 -2.21 -15.99
C TYR A 72 14.94 -1.52 -16.87
N PRO A 73 15.66 -2.26 -17.74
CA PRO A 73 16.59 -1.64 -18.67
C PRO A 73 15.92 -0.59 -19.57
N ASP A 74 16.64 0.48 -19.91
CA ASP A 74 16.07 1.63 -20.63
C ASP A 74 15.55 1.36 -22.05
N TYR A 75 15.91 0.21 -22.63
CA TYR A 75 15.41 -0.28 -23.92
C TYR A 75 14.07 -1.03 -23.83
N TYR A 76 13.56 -1.31 -22.63
CA TYR A 76 12.22 -1.90 -22.46
C TYR A 76 11.12 -0.86 -22.74
N ILE A 77 10.01 -1.35 -23.29
CA ILE A 77 8.76 -0.60 -23.44
C ILE A 77 7.91 -0.87 -22.20
N VAL A 78 7.52 0.18 -21.48
CA VAL A 78 6.86 0.02 -20.17
C VAL A 78 5.49 -0.66 -20.29
N GLU A 79 4.81 -0.44 -21.41
CA GLU A 79 3.50 -1.02 -21.73
C GLU A 79 3.55 -2.54 -21.93
N THR A 80 4.74 -3.12 -22.18
CA THR A 80 4.91 -4.58 -22.28
C THR A 80 5.20 -5.23 -20.94
N ILE A 81 5.32 -4.45 -19.86
CA ILE A 81 5.57 -4.94 -18.51
C ILE A 81 4.23 -5.08 -17.80
N GLU A 82 3.77 -6.32 -17.64
CA GLU A 82 2.58 -6.60 -16.86
C GLU A 82 2.82 -6.27 -15.38
N PRO A 83 1.92 -5.51 -14.72
CA PRO A 83 2.07 -5.21 -13.32
C PRO A 83 2.07 -6.48 -12.47
N ALA A 84 3.14 -6.69 -11.69
CA ALA A 84 3.18 -7.78 -10.72
C ALA A 84 2.30 -7.44 -9.51
N LEU A 85 0.98 -7.48 -9.68
CA LEU A 85 -0.01 -7.21 -8.65
C LEU A 85 -1.09 -8.28 -8.73
N ALA A 86 -1.65 -8.64 -7.60
CA ALA A 86 -2.83 -9.48 -7.51
C ALA A 86 -3.88 -8.82 -6.63
N TYR A 87 -5.13 -9.21 -6.86
CA TYR A 87 -6.29 -8.57 -6.27
C TYR A 87 -7.19 -9.64 -5.66
N LEU A 88 -7.52 -9.47 -4.39
CA LEU A 88 -8.39 -10.41 -3.68
C LEU A 88 -9.58 -9.65 -3.12
N GLU A 89 -10.78 -10.21 -3.27
CA GLU A 89 -11.96 -9.80 -2.53
C GLU A 89 -12.18 -10.72 -1.34
N ILE A 90 -12.32 -10.12 -0.17
CA ILE A 90 -12.62 -10.79 1.09
C ILE A 90 -14.06 -10.42 1.47
N GLN A 91 -14.93 -11.42 1.48
CA GLN A 91 -16.31 -11.29 1.94
C GLN A 91 -16.44 -11.86 3.34
N THR A 92 -17.16 -11.16 4.22
CA THR A 92 -17.46 -11.66 5.56
C THR A 92 -18.94 -11.58 5.83
N LYS A 93 -19.49 -12.57 6.55
CA LYS A 93 -20.90 -12.56 7.00
C LYS A 93 -21.08 -11.79 8.31
N SER A 94 -20.32 -10.70 8.48
CA SER A 94 -20.37 -9.90 9.70
C SER A 94 -21.69 -9.13 9.78
N GLN A 95 -22.30 -9.09 10.97
CA GLN A 95 -23.44 -8.20 11.24
C GLN A 95 -23.00 -6.75 11.49
N THR A 96 -21.71 -6.54 11.73
CA THR A 96 -21.10 -5.23 11.99
C THR A 96 -20.04 -4.93 10.94
N ALA A 97 -19.95 -3.67 10.51
CA ALA A 97 -18.90 -3.24 9.59
C ALA A 97 -17.51 -3.50 10.21
N LEU A 98 -16.67 -4.23 9.48
CA LEU A 98 -15.28 -4.47 9.86
C LEU A 98 -14.44 -3.28 9.42
N THR A 99 -13.43 -2.94 10.22
CA THR A 99 -12.55 -1.81 9.97
C THR A 99 -11.30 -2.24 9.22
N HIS A 100 -10.59 -1.27 8.63
CA HIS A 100 -9.27 -1.51 8.03
C HIS A 100 -8.29 -2.20 9.01
N ARG A 101 -8.35 -1.88 10.31
CA ARG A 101 -7.50 -2.52 11.32
C ARG A 101 -7.83 -4.01 11.47
N ASP A 102 -9.10 -4.40 11.36
CA ASP A 102 -9.51 -5.80 11.51
C ASP A 102 -8.93 -6.65 10.37
N TYR A 103 -9.07 -6.20 9.13
CA TYR A 103 -8.50 -6.88 7.96
C TYR A 103 -6.98 -6.93 8.02
N LEU A 104 -6.34 -5.78 8.29
CA LEU A 104 -4.88 -5.73 8.36
C LEU A 104 -4.34 -6.60 9.51
N GLY A 105 -4.96 -6.55 10.68
CA GLY A 105 -4.59 -7.36 11.83
C GLY A 105 -4.68 -8.86 11.53
N SER A 106 -5.73 -9.31 10.84
CA SER A 106 -5.87 -10.70 10.44
C SER A 106 -4.82 -11.12 9.40
N LEU A 107 -4.49 -10.26 8.42
CA LEU A 107 -3.40 -10.52 7.46
C LEU A 107 -2.04 -10.61 8.15
N MET A 108 -1.73 -9.69 9.07
CA MET A 108 -0.48 -9.72 9.84
C MET A 108 -0.42 -10.91 10.79
N GLY A 109 -1.56 -11.36 11.32
CA GLY A 109 -1.67 -12.56 12.15
C GLY A 109 -1.28 -13.85 11.44
N LEU A 110 -1.31 -13.88 10.10
CA LEU A 110 -0.78 -14.99 9.29
C LEU A 110 0.76 -14.96 9.15
N GLY A 111 1.43 -13.96 9.71
CA GLY A 111 2.88 -13.76 9.54
C GLY A 111 3.25 -13.08 8.22
N LEU A 112 2.29 -12.50 7.51
CA LEU A 112 2.57 -11.71 6.30
C LEU A 112 3.26 -10.41 6.67
N LYS A 113 4.26 -10.03 5.86
CA LYS A 113 4.92 -8.73 6.02
C LYS A 113 4.07 -7.62 5.42
N ARG A 114 4.00 -6.46 6.09
CA ARG A 114 3.21 -5.29 5.64
C ARG A 114 3.62 -4.82 4.24
N GLU A 115 4.91 -4.89 3.92
CA GLU A 115 5.49 -4.53 2.62
C GLU A 115 4.99 -5.40 1.45
N LYS A 116 4.40 -6.57 1.73
CA LYS A 116 3.80 -7.44 0.71
C LYS A 116 2.31 -7.15 0.46
N ILE A 117 1.73 -6.26 1.25
CA ILE A 117 0.33 -5.86 1.15
C ILE A 117 0.28 -4.41 0.67
N GLY A 118 -0.54 -4.14 -0.33
CA GLY A 118 -0.84 -2.81 -0.83
C GLY A 118 -1.94 -2.15 0.00
N ASP A 119 -2.82 -1.45 -0.69
CA ASP A 119 -3.99 -0.80 -0.11
C ASP A 119 -5.09 -1.83 0.18
N LEU A 120 -5.87 -1.56 1.23
CA LEU A 120 -7.09 -2.30 1.58
C LEU A 120 -8.28 -1.39 1.34
N LEU A 121 -9.10 -1.72 0.36
CA LEU A 121 -10.32 -1.01 0.00
C LEU A 121 -11.49 -1.61 0.79
N VAL A 122 -11.73 -1.05 1.97
CA VAL A 122 -12.78 -1.53 2.88
C VAL A 122 -14.13 -0.92 2.47
N GLY A 123 -15.06 -1.77 2.06
CA GLY A 123 -16.47 -1.44 1.90
C GLY A 123 -17.31 -1.89 3.10
N ASP A 124 -18.64 -1.87 2.94
CA ASP A 124 -19.56 -2.18 4.04
C ASP A 124 -19.52 -3.66 4.48
N LEU A 125 -19.48 -4.58 3.51
CA LEU A 125 -19.50 -6.04 3.74
C LEU A 125 -18.33 -6.78 3.09
N THR A 126 -17.54 -6.07 2.29
CA THR A 126 -16.40 -6.62 1.57
C THR A 126 -15.17 -5.77 1.79
N CYS A 127 -14.00 -6.38 1.65
CA CYS A 127 -12.73 -5.68 1.59
C CYS A 127 -11.95 -6.24 0.42
N GLN A 128 -11.48 -5.36 -0.45
CA GLN A 128 -10.59 -5.76 -1.53
C GLN A 128 -9.17 -5.35 -1.20
N ILE A 129 -8.23 -6.25 -1.45
CA ILE A 129 -6.82 -6.03 -1.13
C ILE A 129 -5.98 -6.15 -2.40
N VAL A 130 -5.00 -5.26 -2.51
CA VAL A 130 -3.93 -5.40 -3.50
C VAL A 130 -2.75 -6.09 -2.82
N THR A 131 -2.18 -7.11 -3.42
CA THR A 131 -1.03 -7.84 -2.88
C THR A 131 -0.07 -8.28 -3.98
N VAL A 132 1.01 -8.96 -3.60
CA VAL A 132 1.94 -9.56 -4.54
C VAL A 132 1.37 -10.90 -5.05
N PRO A 133 1.57 -11.26 -6.33
CA PRO A 133 1.01 -12.50 -6.89
C PRO A 133 1.37 -13.76 -6.11
N GLU A 134 2.60 -13.84 -5.58
CA GLU A 134 3.06 -15.02 -4.83
C GLU A 134 2.31 -15.28 -3.50
N LEU A 135 1.47 -14.35 -3.03
CA LEU A 135 0.68 -14.51 -1.81
C LEU A 135 -0.79 -14.90 -2.03
N VAL A 136 -1.27 -14.96 -3.27
CA VAL A 136 -2.69 -15.26 -3.59
C VAL A 136 -3.13 -16.57 -2.96
N ASP A 137 -2.47 -17.67 -3.32
CA ASP A 137 -2.81 -19.02 -2.84
C ASP A 137 -2.67 -19.12 -1.32
N PHE A 138 -1.61 -18.52 -0.76
CA PHE A 138 -1.37 -18.54 0.68
C PHE A 138 -2.49 -17.82 1.44
N ILE A 139 -2.89 -16.63 0.99
CA ILE A 139 -3.96 -15.87 1.64
C ILE A 139 -5.29 -16.61 1.50
N GLN A 140 -5.64 -17.09 0.31
CA GLN A 140 -6.88 -17.83 0.07
C GLN A 140 -6.99 -19.08 0.95
N TYR A 141 -5.89 -19.82 1.13
CA TYR A 141 -5.90 -21.05 1.89
C TYR A 141 -5.87 -20.82 3.41
N ASN A 142 -5.13 -19.82 3.90
CA ASN A 142 -4.87 -19.67 5.33
C ASN A 142 -5.73 -18.60 6.02
N LEU A 143 -6.26 -17.60 5.29
CA LEU A 143 -7.07 -16.54 5.89
C LEU A 143 -8.52 -16.99 6.06
N GLU A 144 -8.78 -17.84 7.05
CA GLU A 144 -10.13 -18.39 7.27
C GLU A 144 -11.09 -17.38 7.93
N ARG A 145 -10.55 -16.39 8.65
CA ARG A 145 -11.30 -15.48 9.49
C ARG A 145 -10.73 -14.07 9.47
N ILE A 146 -11.62 -13.07 9.45
CA ILE A 146 -11.29 -11.68 9.80
C ILE A 146 -11.87 -11.40 11.17
N SER A 147 -11.01 -11.09 12.13
CA SER A 147 -11.41 -11.03 13.55
C SER A 147 -12.15 -12.33 13.95
N ASN A 148 -13.44 -12.26 14.26
CA ASN A 148 -14.29 -13.40 14.61
C ASN A 148 -15.28 -13.83 13.51
N GLN A 149 -15.11 -13.38 12.27
CA GLN A 149 -16.05 -13.66 11.17
C GLN A 149 -15.39 -14.53 10.12
N LYS A 150 -16.13 -15.54 9.63
CA LYS A 150 -15.64 -16.40 8.53
C LYS A 150 -15.41 -15.55 7.28
N ALA A 151 -14.21 -15.68 6.71
CA ALA A 151 -13.82 -15.03 5.47
C ALA A 151 -14.06 -15.98 4.29
N LEU A 152 -14.57 -15.43 3.19
CA LEU A 152 -14.59 -16.07 1.87
C LEU A 152 -13.74 -15.20 0.96
N ILE A 153 -12.76 -15.80 0.31
CA ILE A 153 -11.74 -15.06 -0.45
C ILE A 153 -11.81 -15.56 -1.88
N GLN A 154 -11.82 -14.62 -2.81
CA GLN A 154 -11.75 -14.89 -4.23
C GLN A 154 -10.75 -13.94 -4.88
N GLU A 155 -10.03 -14.44 -5.88
CA GLU A 155 -9.25 -13.59 -6.77
C GLU A 155 -10.19 -12.84 -7.71
N ILE A 156 -9.86 -11.58 -7.97
CA ILE A 156 -10.61 -10.68 -8.86
C ILE A 156 -9.65 -10.02 -9.85
N GLU A 157 -10.20 -9.48 -10.93
CA GLU A 157 -9.45 -8.66 -11.88
C GLU A 157 -9.29 -7.22 -11.36
N ALA A 158 -8.30 -6.50 -11.89
CA ALA A 158 -8.00 -5.11 -11.49
C ALA A 158 -9.21 -4.19 -11.70
N GLU A 159 -9.97 -4.43 -12.77
CA GLU A 159 -11.16 -3.68 -13.18
C GLU A 159 -12.33 -3.85 -12.20
N GLN A 160 -12.31 -4.91 -11.39
CA GLN A 160 -13.33 -5.19 -10.38
C GLN A 160 -13.05 -4.47 -9.06
N LEU A 161 -11.94 -3.72 -8.95
CA LEU A 161 -11.64 -2.93 -7.77
C LEU A 161 -12.72 -1.86 -7.52
N ASN A 162 -13.35 -1.94 -6.36
CA ASN A 162 -14.26 -0.93 -5.83
C ASN A 162 -13.45 0.21 -5.22
N ILE A 163 -12.89 1.04 -6.10
CA ILE A 163 -12.11 2.22 -5.74
C ILE A 163 -13.07 3.24 -5.12
N PRO A 164 -12.87 3.65 -3.85
CA PRO A 164 -13.69 4.69 -3.24
C PRO A 164 -13.66 5.93 -4.14
N ASN A 165 -14.83 6.38 -4.59
CA ASN A 165 -14.95 7.68 -5.22
C ASN A 165 -14.44 8.71 -4.21
N LEU A 166 -13.22 9.23 -4.41
CA LEU A 166 -12.68 10.32 -3.62
C LEU A 166 -13.61 11.52 -3.82
N ARG A 167 -14.68 11.61 -3.01
CA ARG A 167 -15.34 12.87 -2.76
C ARG A 167 -14.36 13.63 -1.89
N GLU A 168 -13.47 14.37 -2.54
CA GLU A 168 -12.64 15.36 -1.88
C GLU A 168 -13.57 16.32 -1.15
N LYS A 169 -13.76 16.11 0.15
CA LYS A 169 -14.48 17.06 0.99
C LYS A 169 -13.50 18.19 1.23
N VAL A 170 -13.52 19.20 0.37
CA VAL A 170 -12.71 20.40 0.56
C VAL A 170 -13.22 21.10 1.82
N ILE A 171 -12.52 20.92 2.92
CA ILE A 171 -12.79 21.62 4.17
C ILE A 171 -12.06 22.96 4.12
N LYS A 172 -12.79 24.02 3.75
CA LYS A 172 -12.29 25.40 3.86
C LYS A 172 -12.52 25.87 5.30
N SER A 173 -11.45 26.06 6.06
CA SER A 173 -11.49 26.59 7.42
C SER A 173 -10.37 27.59 7.64
N THR A 174 -10.68 28.70 8.31
CA THR A 174 -9.68 29.69 8.71
C THR A 174 -9.15 29.31 10.09
N VAL A 175 -7.87 28.96 10.18
CA VAL A 175 -7.20 28.68 11.46
C VAL A 175 -6.41 29.91 11.91
N ALA A 176 -6.47 30.26 13.19
CA ALA A 176 -5.78 31.42 13.75
C ALA A 176 -4.25 31.27 13.81
N SER A 177 -3.73 30.05 13.66
CA SER A 177 -2.29 29.76 13.52
C SER A 177 -2.07 28.43 12.79
N LEU A 178 -0.92 28.27 12.12
CA LEU A 178 -0.53 27.06 11.35
C LEU A 178 -0.11 25.86 12.22
N ARG A 179 -0.63 25.76 13.44
CA ARG A 179 -0.29 24.62 14.31
C ARG A 179 -1.04 23.37 13.85
N LEU A 180 -0.36 22.22 13.84
CA LEU A 180 -0.88 20.94 13.33
C LEU A 180 -2.15 20.49 14.06
N ASP A 181 -2.28 20.79 15.35
CA ASP A 181 -3.47 20.58 16.17
C ASP A 181 -4.68 21.41 15.69
N ALA A 182 -4.48 22.65 15.26
CA ALA A 182 -5.52 23.51 14.73
C ALA A 182 -6.03 23.06 13.35
N ILE A 183 -5.13 22.56 12.49
CA ILE A 183 -5.47 22.00 11.17
C ILE A 183 -6.25 20.69 11.33
N THR A 184 -5.86 19.86 12.30
CA THR A 184 -6.52 18.58 12.59
C THR A 184 -7.94 18.79 13.11
N ALA A 185 -8.15 19.77 14.00
CA ALA A 185 -9.48 20.10 14.51
C ALA A 185 -10.44 20.64 13.43
N ALA A 186 -9.91 21.37 12.45
CA ALA A 186 -10.68 21.88 11.32
C ALA A 186 -11.08 20.77 10.33
N GLY A 187 -10.16 19.85 10.02
CA GLY A 187 -10.38 18.75 9.07
C GLY A 187 -11.24 17.59 9.57
N PHE A 188 -11.39 17.44 10.89
CA PHE A 188 -12.06 16.27 11.50
C PHE A 188 -13.11 16.73 12.53
N SER A 189 -14.23 17.26 12.06
CA SER A 189 -15.34 17.70 12.94
C SER A 189 -16.02 16.53 13.70
N GLU A 190 -15.77 15.28 13.29
CA GLU A 190 -16.06 14.08 14.07
C GLU A 190 -14.74 13.34 14.33
N SER A 191 -14.25 13.35 15.57
CA SER A 191 -13.42 12.28 16.18
C SER A 191 -12.55 12.74 17.34
N ARG A 192 -12.78 13.92 17.95
CA ARG A 192 -12.11 14.25 19.23
C ARG A 192 -12.30 13.15 20.29
N THR A 193 -13.40 12.40 20.25
CA THR A 193 -13.66 11.27 21.16
C THR A 193 -13.07 9.93 20.70
N ARG A 194 -12.66 9.78 19.43
CA ARG A 194 -12.14 8.53 18.86
C ARG A 194 -10.61 8.51 18.74
N MET A 195 -9.99 9.67 18.52
CA MET A 195 -8.53 9.84 18.43
C MET A 195 -7.79 9.63 19.77
N ALA A 196 -8.38 10.03 20.91
CA ALA A 196 -7.75 9.83 22.21
C ALA A 196 -7.62 8.34 22.62
N LYS A 197 -8.34 7.45 21.91
CA LYS A 197 -8.29 6.00 22.12
C LYS A 197 -7.19 5.29 21.31
N GLU A 198 -6.61 5.96 20.32
CA GLU A 198 -5.57 5.36 19.46
C GLU A 198 -4.16 5.86 19.77
N ILE A 199 -4.01 6.85 20.66
CA ILE A 199 -2.71 7.35 21.14
C ILE A 199 -2.34 6.74 22.51
N LYS A 200 -3.19 5.83 23.03
CA LYS A 200 -2.87 4.99 24.19
C LYS A 200 -3.23 3.53 23.89
N ALA A 201 -2.41 2.91 23.05
CA ALA A 201 -2.18 1.47 23.01
C ALA A 201 -0.74 1.26 22.54
#